data_AF-A0A955WDA1-F1
#
_entry.id   AF-A0A955WDA1-F1
#
_cell.length_a   1.000
_cell.length_b   1.000
_cell.length_c   1.000
_cell.angle_alpha   90.00
_cell.angle_beta   90.00
_cell.angle_gamma   90.00
#
_symmetry.space_group_name_H-M   'P 1'
#
loop_
_entity.id
_entity.type
_entity.pdbx_description
1 polymer ?
#
loop_
_entity_poly.entity_id
_entity_poly.type
_entity_poly.pdbx_seq_one_letter_code
_entity_poly.pdbx_strand_id
1 'polypeptide(L)'
;MNALPPDVRAVVAKSGLSPELVEALCARLRHRGALGESVLRGHLAQPASSDIAQAPTTPALCEKLTDEGEAALQTGGVGLVVLNGGMATRFDGAVKGCVTALDDISFLGLKLRDALRAAERAKAPPPPVLLMNSRATAAATAAHLEAHGWFGYPKARIWAFEQHWAPRFTPTGDLFLGADQQPSFYGPGHGDLLPCLRESGLLARFAAAGGRTLLMSNVDNALATLDPVLLGDHGRRAEPITVEVVDKAPGDRGGIPLRVDGHLQVVEAFRLPADFDQDAVPVFNTNTFWLDIDAFEANVELTWFAVQKDVEGRPAVQFERLIGELTAHLPTRFVRVPREGARSRFIPVKTPEDLDAARAALRRAWQREEA
;
A
#
# COMPACT_ATOMS: atom_id res chain seq x y z
N MET A 1 -33.92 -4.20 -8.39
CA MET A 1 -32.79 -4.48 -7.50
C MET A 1 -33.08 -5.78 -6.78
N ASN A 2 -32.37 -6.87 -7.09
CA ASN A 2 -32.35 -7.99 -6.15
C ASN A 2 -31.36 -7.61 -5.05
N ALA A 3 -31.86 -7.46 -3.84
CA ALA A 3 -31.06 -7.28 -2.63
C ALA A 3 -30.09 -8.45 -2.45
N LEU A 4 -29.00 -8.23 -1.73
CA LEU A 4 -28.11 -9.32 -1.34
C LEU A 4 -28.88 -10.33 -0.47
N PRO A 5 -28.58 -11.64 -0.58
CA PRO A 5 -29.12 -12.64 0.34
C PRO A 5 -28.88 -12.25 1.81
N PRO A 6 -29.81 -12.54 2.75
CA PRO A 6 -29.70 -12.10 4.15
C PRO A 6 -28.42 -12.54 4.85
N ASP A 7 -27.94 -13.75 4.57
CA ASP A 7 -26.68 -14.30 5.06
C ASP A 7 -25.47 -13.50 4.53
N VAL A 8 -25.49 -13.13 3.25
CA VAL A 8 -24.44 -12.28 2.65
C VAL A 8 -24.47 -10.87 3.22
N ARG A 9 -25.67 -10.29 3.43
CA ARG A 9 -25.83 -8.99 4.09
C ARG A 9 -25.22 -9.00 5.50
N ALA A 10 -25.46 -10.06 6.27
CA ALA A 10 -24.87 -10.22 7.60
C ALA A 10 -23.34 -10.31 7.56
N VAL A 11 -22.78 -11.03 6.58
CA VAL A 11 -21.32 -11.13 6.40
C VAL A 11 -20.70 -9.79 5.99
N VAL A 12 -21.38 -9.01 5.14
CA VAL A 12 -20.95 -7.64 4.77
C VAL A 12 -21.00 -6.71 5.97
N ALA A 13 -22.09 -6.70 6.73
CA ALA A 13 -22.19 -5.86 7.93
C ALA A 13 -21.12 -6.21 8.97
N LYS A 14 -20.84 -7.51 9.17
CA LYS A 14 -19.75 -7.97 10.05
C LYS A 14 -18.37 -7.53 9.54
N SER A 15 -18.23 -7.31 8.25
CA SER A 15 -16.96 -6.87 7.66
C SER A 15 -16.64 -5.42 7.93
N GLY A 16 -17.59 -4.60 8.39
CA GLY A 16 -17.47 -3.15 8.55
C GLY A 16 -18.10 -2.34 7.41
N LEU A 17 -18.48 -2.99 6.30
CA LEU A 17 -19.14 -2.31 5.18
C LEU A 17 -20.66 -2.25 5.33
N SER A 18 -21.26 -1.19 4.78
CA SER A 18 -22.72 -1.09 4.62
C SER A 18 -23.20 -2.08 3.53
N PRO A 19 -24.18 -2.95 3.83
CA PRO A 19 -24.84 -3.76 2.81
C PRO A 19 -25.44 -2.93 1.66
N GLU A 20 -25.99 -1.76 1.98
CA GLU A 20 -26.59 -0.83 1.02
C GLU A 20 -25.55 -0.26 0.05
N LEU A 21 -24.34 0.04 0.54
CA LEU A 21 -23.21 0.42 -0.31
C LEU A 21 -22.89 -0.69 -1.32
N VAL A 22 -22.75 -1.94 -0.85
CA VAL A 22 -22.42 -3.07 -1.73
C VAL A 22 -23.54 -3.33 -2.75
N GLU A 23 -24.81 -3.20 -2.34
CA GLU A 23 -25.96 -3.30 -3.23
C GLU A 23 -25.97 -2.19 -4.29
N ALA A 24 -25.61 -0.95 -3.92
CA ALA A 24 -25.48 0.16 -4.85
C ALA A 24 -24.34 -0.06 -5.85
N LEU A 25 -23.19 -0.58 -5.42
CA LEU A 25 -22.07 -0.94 -6.30
C LEU A 25 -22.49 -2.04 -7.30
N CYS A 26 -23.18 -3.07 -6.83
CA CYS A 26 -23.75 -4.13 -7.67
C CYS A 26 -24.76 -3.57 -8.70
N ALA A 27 -25.65 -2.67 -8.27
CA ALA A 27 -26.59 -2.00 -9.17
C ALA A 27 -25.87 -1.18 -10.25
N ARG A 28 -24.79 -0.47 -9.89
CA ARG A 28 -23.95 0.27 -10.84
C ARG A 28 -23.37 -0.65 -11.92
N LEU A 29 -22.93 -1.85 -11.55
CA LEU A 29 -22.45 -2.85 -12.52
C LEU A 29 -23.54 -3.24 -13.54
N ARG A 30 -24.74 -3.56 -13.05
CA ARG A 30 -25.88 -3.99 -13.89
C ARG A 30 -26.35 -2.92 -14.86
N HIS A 31 -26.35 -1.65 -14.45
CA HIS A 31 -27.01 -0.58 -15.20
C HIS A 31 -26.09 0.23 -16.11
N ARG A 32 -24.79 0.33 -15.79
CA ARG A 32 -23.88 1.27 -16.46
C ARG A 32 -22.63 0.65 -17.07
N GLY A 33 -22.44 -0.66 -16.92
CA GLY A 33 -21.19 -1.29 -17.36
C GLY A 33 -19.98 -0.70 -16.64
N ALA A 34 -20.02 -0.72 -15.29
CA ALA A 34 -19.09 -0.02 -14.39
C ALA A 34 -17.58 -0.19 -14.70
N LEU A 35 -17.20 -1.25 -15.43
CA LEU A 35 -15.84 -1.45 -15.93
C LEU A 35 -15.36 -0.29 -16.83
N GLY A 36 -16.25 0.31 -17.62
CA GLY A 36 -15.91 1.44 -18.50
C GLY A 36 -15.89 2.81 -17.81
N GLU A 37 -16.48 2.95 -16.62
CA GLU A 37 -16.51 4.21 -15.86
C GLU A 37 -15.18 4.49 -15.11
N SER A 38 -14.34 3.47 -14.95
CA SER A 38 -13.03 3.59 -14.27
C SER A 38 -11.99 4.35 -15.11
N VAL A 39 -12.20 4.48 -16.42
CA VAL A 39 -11.27 5.16 -17.34
C VAL A 39 -11.40 6.67 -17.19
N LEU A 40 -10.26 7.34 -16.99
CA LEU A 40 -10.18 8.79 -16.85
C LEU A 40 -10.68 9.49 -18.11
N ARG A 41 -11.34 10.62 -17.87
CA ARG A 41 -11.72 11.60 -18.89
C ARG A 41 -11.00 12.91 -18.55
N GLY A 42 -10.72 13.72 -19.56
CA GLY A 42 -10.02 14.99 -19.39
C GLY A 42 -8.65 14.99 -20.07
N HIS A 43 -7.89 16.05 -19.82
CA HIS A 43 -6.55 16.20 -20.37
C HIS A 43 -5.53 15.47 -19.51
N LEU A 44 -4.88 14.47 -20.10
CA LEU A 44 -3.80 13.72 -19.48
C LEU A 44 -2.47 14.22 -20.02
N ALA A 45 -1.55 14.55 -19.11
CA ALA A 45 -0.20 14.93 -19.45
C ALA A 45 0.82 14.25 -18.52
N GLN A 46 2.02 14.06 -19.05
CA GLN A 46 3.16 13.59 -18.26
C GLN A 46 3.52 14.62 -17.18
N PRO A 47 4.13 14.19 -16.07
CA PRO A 47 4.70 15.13 -15.10
C PRO A 47 5.80 15.97 -15.76
N ALA A 48 5.83 17.27 -15.45
CA ALA A 48 6.97 18.12 -15.78
C ALA A 48 8.20 17.70 -14.95
N SER A 49 9.40 18.05 -15.41
CA SER A 49 10.63 17.76 -14.65
C SER A 49 10.65 18.41 -13.25
N SER A 50 9.99 19.56 -13.10
CA SER A 50 9.81 20.25 -11.81
C SER A 50 8.84 19.57 -10.85
N ASP A 51 7.98 18.67 -11.36
CA ASP A 51 6.95 18.00 -10.56
C ASP A 51 7.51 16.88 -9.70
N ILE A 52 8.64 16.31 -10.13
CA ILE A 52 9.29 15.19 -9.48
C ILE A 52 10.58 15.68 -8.83
N ALA A 53 10.53 15.90 -7.52
CA ALA A 53 11.71 16.26 -6.77
C ALA A 53 12.72 15.11 -6.76
N GLN A 54 14.01 15.41 -6.80
CA GLN A 54 15.03 14.39 -6.58
C GLN A 54 15.19 14.14 -5.07
N ALA A 55 15.38 12.87 -4.68
CA ALA A 55 15.78 12.56 -3.31
C ALA A 55 17.06 13.33 -2.93
N PRO A 56 17.21 13.79 -1.68
CA PRO A 56 18.43 14.47 -1.23
C PRO A 56 19.67 13.61 -1.46
N THR A 57 20.72 14.20 -2.04
CA THR A 57 21.97 13.48 -2.35
C THR A 57 23.24 14.16 -1.85
N THR A 58 23.19 15.46 -1.51
CA THR A 58 24.38 16.17 -1.02
C THR A 58 24.68 15.79 0.43
N PRO A 59 25.92 15.41 0.78
CA PRO A 59 26.25 14.89 2.11
C PRO A 59 25.78 15.77 3.26
N ALA A 60 26.03 17.08 3.19
CA ALA A 60 25.62 18.03 4.24
C ALA A 60 24.09 18.15 4.40
N LEU A 61 23.34 18.02 3.30
CA LEU A 61 21.87 18.01 3.39
C LEU A 61 21.39 16.68 3.96
N CYS A 62 21.94 15.56 3.50
CA CYS A 62 21.58 14.24 4.01
C CYS A 62 21.86 14.13 5.51
N GLU A 63 23.02 14.57 5.99
CA GLU A 63 23.36 14.59 7.42
C GLU A 63 22.32 15.39 8.22
N LYS A 64 22.02 16.63 7.80
CA LYS A 64 21.03 17.46 8.48
C LYS A 64 19.62 16.83 8.49
N LEU A 65 19.23 16.18 7.39
CA LEU A 65 17.92 15.52 7.29
C LEU A 65 17.87 14.23 8.10
N THR A 66 18.98 13.48 8.17
CA THR A 66 19.13 12.34 9.06
C THR A 66 18.89 12.76 10.50
N ASP A 67 19.55 13.81 10.98
CA ASP A 67 19.36 14.33 12.35
C ASP A 67 17.89 14.67 12.63
N GLU A 68 17.21 15.32 11.69
CA GLU A 68 15.80 15.69 11.83
C GLU A 68 14.87 14.46 11.80
N GLY A 69 15.14 13.49 10.93
CA GLY A 69 14.38 12.24 10.87
C GLY A 69 14.58 11.38 12.13
N GLU A 70 15.80 11.27 12.62
CA GLU A 70 16.11 10.57 13.86
C GLU A 70 15.48 11.27 15.07
N ALA A 71 15.47 12.60 15.12
CA ALA A 71 14.75 13.36 16.15
C ALA A 71 13.23 13.10 16.12
N ALA A 72 12.63 12.99 14.93
CA ALA A 72 11.22 12.62 14.79
C ALA A 72 10.94 11.20 15.32
N LEU A 73 11.86 10.25 15.10
CA LEU A 73 11.78 8.90 15.68
C LEU A 73 11.90 8.92 17.21
N GLN A 74 12.87 9.66 17.75
CA GLN A 74 13.11 9.77 19.21
C GLN A 74 11.90 10.32 19.96
N THR A 75 11.19 11.29 19.37
CA THR A 75 10.00 11.89 19.96
C THR A 75 8.75 11.01 19.85
N GLY A 76 8.83 9.86 19.19
CA GLY A 76 7.71 8.96 18.96
C GLY A 76 6.73 9.45 17.89
N GLY A 77 7.12 10.44 17.08
CA GLY A 77 6.27 11.05 16.06
C GLY A 77 6.05 10.18 14.82
N VAL A 78 6.67 9.00 14.73
CA VAL A 78 6.70 8.18 13.52
C VAL A 78 6.12 6.79 13.78
N GLY A 79 5.32 6.30 12.85
CA GLY A 79 4.83 4.93 12.81
C GLY A 79 4.96 4.34 11.40
N LEU A 80 4.71 3.05 11.28
CA LEU A 80 4.76 2.33 10.01
C LEU A 80 3.40 1.73 9.70
N VAL A 81 2.94 1.83 8.46
CA VAL A 81 1.82 1.07 7.94
C VAL A 81 2.34 0.02 6.96
N VAL A 82 2.09 -1.25 7.25
CA VAL A 82 2.48 -2.35 6.37
C VAL A 82 1.22 -2.98 5.76
N LEU A 83 1.09 -2.88 4.44
CA LEU A 83 -0.02 -3.48 3.71
C LEU A 83 0.26 -4.98 3.49
N ASN A 84 -0.44 -5.83 4.22
CA ASN A 84 -0.27 -7.29 4.24
C ASN A 84 -1.60 -8.04 3.98
N GLY A 85 -2.52 -7.42 3.25
CA GLY A 85 -3.81 -8.03 2.89
C GLY A 85 -3.74 -9.04 1.73
N GLY A 86 -2.62 -9.08 1.00
CA GLY A 86 -2.46 -9.87 -0.22
C GLY A 86 -2.06 -11.33 0.02
N MET A 87 -2.79 -12.25 -0.61
CA MET A 87 -2.36 -13.64 -0.76
C MET A 87 -1.32 -13.76 -1.86
N ALA A 88 -0.32 -14.61 -1.68
CA ALA A 88 0.65 -14.98 -2.69
C ALA A 88 0.17 -16.24 -3.42
N THR A 89 -0.84 -16.10 -4.27
CA THR A 89 -1.42 -17.24 -5.02
C THR A 89 -0.39 -17.97 -5.91
N ARG A 90 0.66 -17.26 -6.35
CA ARG A 90 1.81 -17.81 -7.11
C ARG A 90 2.90 -18.45 -6.23
N PHE A 91 2.75 -18.42 -4.92
CA PHE A 91 3.62 -19.05 -3.92
C PHE A 91 2.78 -20.04 -3.10
N ASP A 92 2.12 -20.98 -3.78
CA ASP A 92 1.30 -22.02 -3.18
C ASP A 92 0.18 -21.53 -2.24
N GLY A 93 -0.28 -20.29 -2.47
CA GLY A 93 -1.32 -19.68 -1.63
C GLY A 93 -0.84 -19.19 -0.26
N ALA A 94 0.46 -19.05 -0.03
CA ALA A 94 1.00 -18.47 1.20
C ALA A 94 0.58 -17.00 1.39
N VAL A 95 0.63 -16.48 2.62
CA VAL A 95 0.53 -15.05 2.86
C VAL A 95 1.81 -14.38 2.38
N LYS A 96 1.70 -13.32 1.55
CA LYS A 96 2.86 -12.69 0.92
C LYS A 96 3.90 -12.23 1.94
N GLY A 97 3.48 -11.63 3.07
CA GLY A 97 4.38 -11.21 4.14
C GLY A 97 5.12 -12.36 4.84
N CYS A 98 4.59 -13.59 4.79
CA CYS A 98 5.19 -14.77 5.41
C CYS A 98 6.19 -15.49 4.49
N VAL A 99 6.25 -15.14 3.19
CA VAL A 99 7.20 -15.73 2.25
C VAL A 99 8.62 -15.32 2.64
N THR A 100 9.51 -16.30 2.74
CA THR A 100 10.96 -16.11 2.98
C THR A 100 11.59 -15.34 1.82
N ALA A 101 12.06 -14.13 2.09
CA ALA A 101 12.61 -13.22 1.09
C ALA A 101 14.14 -13.29 1.02
N LEU A 102 14.80 -13.18 2.16
CA LEU A 102 16.26 -13.16 2.25
C LEU A 102 16.73 -14.07 3.38
N ASP A 103 17.60 -15.02 3.05
CA ASP A 103 18.06 -16.07 3.96
C ASP A 103 16.86 -16.77 4.62
N ASP A 104 16.72 -16.75 5.94
CA ASP A 104 15.56 -17.30 6.68
C ASP A 104 14.55 -16.23 7.13
N ILE A 105 14.60 -15.03 6.53
CA ILE A 105 13.78 -13.89 6.93
C ILE A 105 12.68 -13.65 5.90
N SER A 106 11.44 -13.69 6.35
CA SER A 106 10.27 -13.33 5.55
C SER A 106 10.21 -11.83 5.19
N PHE A 107 9.42 -11.47 4.18
CA PHE A 107 9.16 -10.06 3.84
C PHE A 107 8.72 -9.21 5.04
N LEU A 108 7.77 -9.70 5.84
CA LEU A 108 7.33 -9.02 7.05
C LEU A 108 8.46 -8.94 8.08
N GLY A 109 9.24 -10.00 8.23
CA GLY A 109 10.42 -10.00 9.10
C GLY A 109 11.46 -8.95 8.70
N LEU A 110 11.71 -8.76 7.40
CA LEU A 110 12.58 -7.69 6.90
C LEU A 110 12.02 -6.32 7.27
N LYS A 111 10.73 -6.06 7.04
CA LYS A 111 10.09 -4.78 7.45
C LYS A 111 10.27 -4.48 8.94
N LEU A 112 10.09 -5.48 9.79
CA LEU A 112 10.23 -5.32 11.25
C LEU A 112 11.70 -5.09 11.65
N ARG A 113 12.64 -5.84 11.07
CA ARG A 113 14.07 -5.67 11.36
C ARG A 113 14.60 -4.32 10.89
N ASP A 114 14.12 -3.82 9.76
CA ASP A 114 14.48 -2.50 9.24
C ASP A 114 14.08 -1.40 10.23
N ALA A 115 12.82 -1.46 10.69
CA ALA A 115 12.31 -0.52 11.69
C ALA A 115 13.07 -0.57 13.02
N LEU A 116 13.51 -1.76 13.46
CA LEU A 116 14.36 -1.88 14.65
C LEU A 116 15.73 -1.24 14.44
N ARG A 117 16.36 -1.45 13.28
CA ARG A 117 17.65 -0.84 12.95
C ARG A 117 17.57 0.68 12.92
N ALA A 118 16.55 1.22 12.26
CA ALA A 118 16.31 2.66 12.23
C ALA A 118 16.12 3.23 13.65
N ALA A 119 15.35 2.54 14.49
CA ALA A 119 15.16 2.95 15.89
C ALA A 119 16.47 2.85 16.71
N GLU A 120 17.26 1.79 16.54
CA GLU A 120 18.54 1.60 17.23
C GLU A 120 19.55 2.69 16.85
N ARG A 121 19.70 2.97 15.56
CA ARG A 121 20.56 4.05 15.03
C ARG A 121 20.16 5.40 15.61
N ALA A 122 18.86 5.70 15.60
CA ALA A 122 18.29 6.91 16.17
C ALA A 122 18.28 6.95 17.71
N LYS A 123 18.66 5.86 18.41
CA LYS A 123 18.51 5.71 19.87
C LYS A 123 17.07 5.98 20.34
N ALA A 124 16.11 5.56 19.53
CA ALA A 124 14.68 5.75 19.72
C ALA A 124 13.99 4.44 20.14
N PRO A 125 12.81 4.49 20.78
CA PRO A 125 11.99 3.29 20.91
C PRO A 125 11.53 2.79 19.53
N PRO A 126 11.31 1.47 19.35
CA PRO A 126 10.73 0.95 18.12
C PRO A 126 9.38 1.63 17.80
N PRO A 127 9.19 2.16 16.58
CA PRO A 127 7.95 2.81 16.19
C PRO A 127 6.77 1.82 16.23
N PRO A 128 5.52 2.26 16.42
CA PRO A 128 4.38 1.38 16.23
C PRO A 128 4.28 0.93 14.76
N VAL A 129 4.02 -0.36 14.54
CA VAL A 129 3.75 -0.97 13.24
C VAL A 129 2.27 -1.30 13.16
N LEU A 130 1.55 -0.55 12.33
CA LEU A 130 0.14 -0.73 12.04
C LEU A 130 0.04 -1.70 10.86
N LEU A 131 -0.24 -2.96 11.17
CA LEU A 131 -0.17 -4.07 10.23
C LEU A 131 -1.58 -4.36 9.68
N MET A 132 -1.83 -3.95 8.44
CA MET A 132 -3.12 -4.16 7.78
C MET A 132 -3.17 -5.55 7.14
N ASN A 133 -3.96 -6.45 7.72
CA ASN A 133 -4.22 -7.77 7.18
C ASN A 133 -5.56 -7.82 6.45
N SER A 134 -5.81 -8.89 5.71
CA SER A 134 -7.16 -9.29 5.32
C SER A 134 -7.59 -10.49 6.16
N ARG A 135 -8.86 -10.86 6.10
CA ARG A 135 -9.37 -12.11 6.70
C ARG A 135 -8.50 -13.32 6.37
N ALA A 136 -8.07 -13.38 5.10
CA ALA A 136 -7.34 -14.51 4.57
C ALA A 136 -5.88 -14.53 5.08
N THR A 137 -5.33 -13.37 5.45
CA THR A 137 -3.93 -13.26 5.88
C THR A 137 -3.75 -13.17 7.39
N ALA A 138 -4.76 -12.75 8.16
CA ALA A 138 -4.63 -12.41 9.58
C ALA A 138 -4.12 -13.58 10.44
N ALA A 139 -4.78 -14.75 10.38
CA ALA A 139 -4.42 -15.90 11.21
C ALA A 139 -3.01 -16.44 10.90
N ALA A 140 -2.68 -16.61 9.62
CA ALA A 140 -1.36 -17.09 9.21
C ALA A 140 -0.25 -16.07 9.56
N THR A 141 -0.53 -14.77 9.43
CA THR A 141 0.41 -13.72 9.85
C THR A 141 0.69 -13.76 11.35
N ALA A 142 -0.34 -13.92 12.18
CA ALA A 142 -0.19 -14.01 13.62
C ALA A 142 0.63 -15.25 14.02
N ALA A 143 0.32 -16.41 13.45
CA ALA A 143 1.06 -17.64 13.70
C ALA A 143 2.53 -17.52 13.26
N HIS A 144 2.79 -16.88 12.13
CA HIS A 144 4.13 -16.64 11.61
C HIS A 144 4.94 -15.72 12.53
N LEU A 145 4.35 -14.63 13.03
CA LEU A 145 5.01 -13.75 13.99
C LEU A 145 5.37 -14.50 15.29
N GLU A 146 4.45 -15.29 15.85
CA GLU A 146 4.73 -16.08 17.06
C GLU A 146 5.84 -17.12 16.83
N ALA A 147 5.78 -17.85 15.72
CA ALA A 147 6.77 -18.89 15.39
C ALA A 147 8.20 -18.34 15.23
N HIS A 148 8.35 -17.07 14.86
CA HIS A 148 9.64 -16.42 14.65
C HIS A 148 10.02 -15.46 15.78
N GLY A 149 9.37 -15.55 16.95
CA GLY A 149 9.66 -14.68 18.09
C GLY A 149 9.51 -13.19 17.77
N TRP A 150 8.50 -12.85 16.94
CA TRP A 150 8.19 -11.51 16.48
C TRP A 150 9.35 -10.82 15.74
N PHE A 151 10.32 -11.61 15.25
CA PHE A 151 11.57 -11.13 14.65
C PHE A 151 12.37 -10.16 15.56
N GLY A 152 12.20 -10.28 16.88
CA GLY A 152 12.79 -9.38 17.87
C GLY A 152 11.99 -8.09 18.12
N TYR A 153 10.88 -7.86 17.41
CA TYR A 153 10.05 -6.68 17.60
C TYR A 153 9.21 -6.78 18.88
N PRO A 154 9.03 -5.69 19.66
CA PRO A 154 8.13 -5.72 20.80
C PRO A 154 6.68 -5.98 20.35
N LYS A 155 6.08 -7.09 20.80
CA LYS A 155 4.69 -7.46 20.48
C LYS A 155 3.69 -6.33 20.70
N ALA A 156 3.86 -5.56 21.77
CA ALA A 156 2.99 -4.42 22.10
C ALA A 156 3.09 -3.24 21.11
N ARG A 157 4.09 -3.23 20.24
CA ARG A 157 4.31 -2.21 19.19
C ARG A 157 3.81 -2.68 17.81
N ILE A 158 3.33 -3.92 17.67
CA ILE A 158 2.68 -4.37 16.44
C ILE A 158 1.16 -4.33 16.64
N TRP A 159 0.51 -3.39 15.97
CA TRP A 159 -0.92 -3.14 16.03
C TRP A 159 -1.57 -3.68 14.76
N ALA A 160 -1.92 -4.96 14.79
CA ALA A 160 -2.61 -5.60 13.67
C ALA A 160 -4.09 -5.20 13.65
N PHE A 161 -4.60 -4.94 12.45
CA PHE A 161 -6.02 -4.73 12.18
C PHE A 161 -6.38 -5.38 10.83
N GLU A 162 -7.67 -5.61 10.62
CA GLU A 162 -8.16 -6.20 9.38
C GLU A 162 -8.81 -5.12 8.51
N GLN A 163 -8.51 -5.16 7.22
CA GLN A 163 -9.29 -4.44 6.22
C GLN A 163 -10.67 -5.11 6.05
N HIS A 164 -11.62 -4.39 5.49
CA HIS A 164 -12.95 -4.92 5.21
C HIS A 164 -12.93 -6.08 4.19
N TRP A 165 -14.08 -6.71 4.00
CA TRP A 165 -14.31 -7.63 2.88
C TRP A 165 -15.68 -7.45 2.23
N ALA A 166 -15.76 -7.72 0.94
CA ALA A 166 -16.99 -7.63 0.15
C ALA A 166 -17.17 -8.88 -0.74
N PRO A 167 -18.42 -9.22 -1.13
CA PRO A 167 -18.68 -10.30 -2.06
C PRO A 167 -18.26 -9.92 -3.48
N ARG A 168 -17.79 -10.90 -4.24
CA ARG A 168 -17.56 -10.79 -5.67
C ARG A 168 -18.88 -10.92 -6.44
N PHE A 169 -18.91 -10.33 -7.63
CA PHE A 169 -20.03 -10.44 -8.55
C PHE A 169 -19.59 -11.04 -9.88
N THR A 170 -20.51 -11.62 -10.64
CA THR A 170 -20.29 -11.90 -12.05
C THR A 170 -20.27 -10.59 -12.85
N PRO A 171 -19.78 -10.56 -14.10
CA PRO A 171 -19.90 -9.39 -14.96
C PRO A 171 -21.34 -8.92 -15.21
N THR A 172 -22.33 -9.80 -15.05
CA THR A 172 -23.76 -9.49 -15.13
C THR A 172 -24.33 -8.92 -13.82
N GLY A 173 -23.53 -8.88 -12.75
CA GLY A 173 -23.94 -8.37 -11.44
C GLY A 173 -24.68 -9.39 -10.57
N ASP A 174 -24.58 -10.69 -10.86
CA ASP A 174 -25.06 -11.73 -9.96
C ASP A 174 -23.99 -12.04 -8.90
N LEU A 175 -24.39 -12.60 -7.76
CA LEU A 175 -23.41 -13.01 -6.75
C LEU A 175 -22.49 -14.09 -7.32
N PHE A 176 -21.18 -13.89 -7.19
CA PHE A 176 -20.23 -14.91 -7.64
C PHE A 176 -20.14 -16.02 -6.61
N LEU A 177 -20.54 -17.23 -7.01
CA LEU A 177 -20.41 -18.44 -6.22
C LEU A 177 -19.16 -19.21 -6.64
N GLY A 178 -18.35 -19.63 -5.67
CA GLY A 178 -17.21 -20.54 -5.87
C GLY A 178 -17.67 -21.95 -6.26
N ALA A 179 -16.71 -22.83 -6.53
CA ALA A 179 -16.97 -24.23 -6.87
C ALA A 179 -17.69 -25.01 -5.75
N ASP A 180 -17.58 -24.54 -4.51
CA ASP A 180 -18.29 -25.04 -3.32
C ASP A 180 -19.71 -24.48 -3.18
N GLN A 181 -20.19 -23.73 -4.18
CA GLN A 181 -21.48 -23.04 -4.20
C GLN A 181 -21.63 -21.97 -3.10
N GLN A 182 -20.52 -21.51 -2.49
CA GLN A 182 -20.53 -20.44 -1.50
C GLN A 182 -20.16 -19.09 -2.13
N PRO A 183 -20.65 -17.97 -1.56
CA PRO A 183 -20.25 -16.64 -2.01
C PRO A 183 -18.74 -16.43 -1.88
N SER A 184 -18.10 -15.98 -2.95
CA SER A 184 -16.67 -15.64 -2.94
C SER A 184 -16.46 -14.21 -2.43
N PHE A 185 -15.53 -14.02 -1.50
CA PHE A 185 -15.22 -12.72 -0.90
C PHE A 185 -13.81 -12.23 -1.26
N TYR A 186 -13.60 -10.93 -1.15
CA TYR A 186 -12.32 -10.28 -1.41
C TYR A 186 -12.10 -9.06 -0.51
N GLY A 187 -10.86 -8.61 -0.42
CA GLY A 187 -10.49 -7.36 0.23
C GLY A 187 -10.62 -6.15 -0.72
N PRO A 188 -11.30 -5.05 -0.34
CA PRO A 188 -11.54 -3.85 -1.15
C PRO A 188 -10.35 -3.02 -1.66
N GLY A 189 -9.16 -3.59 -1.85
CA GLY A 189 -7.97 -2.86 -2.25
C GLY A 189 -7.33 -2.06 -1.12
N HIS A 190 -6.13 -1.54 -1.36
CA HIS A 190 -5.33 -0.88 -0.33
C HIS A 190 -5.86 0.50 0.09
N GLY A 191 -6.76 1.13 -0.67
CA GLY A 191 -7.46 2.35 -0.24
C GLY A 191 -8.39 2.13 0.95
N ASP A 192 -8.74 0.88 1.24
CA ASP A 192 -9.50 0.48 2.43
C ASP A 192 -8.75 0.76 3.74
N LEU A 193 -7.44 1.02 3.66
CA LEU A 193 -6.60 1.46 4.77
C LEU A 193 -7.22 2.63 5.53
N LEU A 194 -7.68 3.67 4.84
CA LEU A 194 -8.13 4.92 5.47
C LEU A 194 -9.29 4.69 6.46
N PRO A 195 -10.43 4.12 6.05
CA PRO A 195 -11.53 3.87 6.98
C PRO A 195 -11.18 2.79 8.02
N CYS A 196 -10.56 1.68 7.63
CA CYS A 196 -10.27 0.59 8.58
C CYS A 196 -9.33 1.04 9.70
N LEU A 197 -8.35 1.89 9.37
CA LEU A 197 -7.41 2.42 10.36
C LEU A 197 -8.11 3.36 11.36
N ARG A 198 -9.05 4.19 10.89
CA ARG A 198 -9.88 5.04 11.76
C ARG A 198 -10.79 4.20 12.65
N GLU A 199 -11.53 3.28 12.06
CA GLU A 199 -12.51 2.43 12.74
C GLU A 199 -11.86 1.51 13.79
N SER A 200 -10.63 1.05 13.54
CA SER A 200 -9.85 0.28 14.52
C SER A 200 -9.49 1.07 15.79
N GLY A 201 -9.61 2.40 15.77
CA GLY A 201 -9.14 3.30 16.82
C GLY A 201 -7.61 3.41 16.90
N LEU A 202 -6.86 2.71 16.05
CA LEU A 202 -5.40 2.74 16.06
C LEU A 202 -4.83 4.06 15.55
N LEU A 203 -5.51 4.73 14.62
CA LEU A 203 -5.13 6.10 14.22
C LEU A 203 -5.21 7.06 15.40
N ALA A 204 -6.34 7.04 16.12
CA ALA A 204 -6.55 7.88 17.30
C ALA A 204 -5.55 7.54 18.42
N ARG A 205 -5.23 6.25 18.62
CA ARG A 205 -4.19 5.80 19.54
C ARG A 205 -2.81 6.34 19.14
N PHE A 206 -2.47 6.30 17.85
CA PHE A 206 -1.21 6.84 17.33
C PHE A 206 -1.14 8.36 17.56
N ALA A 207 -2.20 9.09 17.21
CA ALA A 207 -2.34 10.53 17.44
C ALA A 207 -2.14 10.90 18.92
N ALA A 208 -2.85 10.20 19.81
CA ALA A 208 -2.82 10.44 21.25
C ALA A 208 -1.43 10.18 21.87
N ALA A 209 -0.62 9.34 21.22
CA ALA A 209 0.77 9.10 21.61
C ALA A 209 1.77 10.11 21.03
N GLY A 210 1.29 11.17 20.35
CA GLY A 210 2.12 12.18 19.70
C GLY A 210 2.54 11.84 18.27
N GLY A 211 1.99 10.78 17.68
CA GLY A 211 2.26 10.36 16.32
C GLY A 211 1.87 11.42 15.29
N ARG A 212 2.73 11.63 14.29
CA ARG A 212 2.58 12.64 13.24
C ARG A 212 2.62 12.04 11.85
N THR A 213 3.62 11.21 11.57
CA THR A 213 3.89 10.69 10.23
C THR A 213 3.84 9.16 10.24
N LEU A 214 3.16 8.59 9.24
CA LEU A 214 3.13 7.16 8.95
C LEU A 214 3.84 6.87 7.63
N LEU A 215 4.85 6.01 7.65
CA LEU A 215 5.42 5.44 6.43
C LEU A 215 4.60 4.22 6.03
N MET A 216 3.84 4.33 4.94
CA MET A 216 3.04 3.27 4.37
C MET A 216 3.79 2.57 3.22
N SER A 217 3.81 1.25 3.20
CA SER A 217 4.35 0.48 2.07
C SER A 217 3.75 -0.91 1.94
N ASN A 218 3.85 -1.50 0.74
CA ASN A 218 3.54 -2.90 0.53
C ASN A 218 4.54 -3.81 1.25
N VAL A 219 4.06 -4.92 1.82
CA VAL A 219 4.93 -5.90 2.48
C VAL A 219 5.96 -6.52 1.53
N ASP A 220 5.61 -6.69 0.25
CA ASP A 220 6.46 -7.32 -0.77
C ASP A 220 7.55 -6.41 -1.36
N ASN A 221 7.51 -5.11 -1.07
CA ASN A 221 8.64 -4.21 -1.33
C ASN A 221 9.49 -4.08 -0.06
N ALA A 222 10.36 -5.06 0.19
CA ALA A 222 11.24 -5.06 1.37
C ALA A 222 12.19 -3.85 1.45
N LEU A 223 12.43 -3.15 0.33
CA LEU A 223 13.35 -2.01 0.26
C LEU A 223 12.69 -0.64 0.48
N ALA A 224 11.37 -0.59 0.68
CA ALA A 224 10.74 0.59 1.26
C ALA A 224 11.04 0.63 2.77
N THR A 225 12.26 1.07 3.10
CA THR A 225 12.81 1.13 4.45
C THR A 225 12.47 2.46 5.15
N LEU A 226 12.54 2.48 6.48
CA LEU A 226 12.46 3.68 7.28
C LEU A 226 13.75 4.51 7.17
N ASP A 227 13.85 5.28 6.08
CA ASP A 227 15.02 6.11 5.78
C ASP A 227 14.92 7.48 6.48
N PRO A 228 15.85 7.83 7.39
CA PRO A 228 15.77 9.07 8.15
C PRO A 228 15.98 10.32 7.27
N VAL A 229 16.68 10.22 6.14
CA VAL A 229 16.85 11.35 5.20
C VAL A 229 15.52 11.70 4.55
N LEU A 230 14.75 10.71 4.12
CA LEU A 230 13.43 10.93 3.51
C LEU A 230 12.39 11.35 4.54
N LEU A 231 12.46 10.80 5.76
CA LEU A 231 11.62 11.25 6.88
C LEU A 231 11.88 12.73 7.21
N GLY A 232 13.15 13.13 7.34
CA GLY A 232 13.52 14.52 7.56
C GLY A 232 13.11 15.41 6.38
N ASP A 233 13.27 14.95 5.13
CA ASP A 233 12.87 15.73 3.95
C ASP A 233 11.35 15.90 3.86
N HIS A 234 10.56 14.91 4.29
CA HIS A 234 9.10 15.02 4.38
C HIS A 234 8.69 16.00 5.49
N GLY A 235 9.27 15.89 6.69
CA GLY A 235 8.94 16.75 7.84
C GLY A 235 9.24 18.25 7.66
N ARG A 236 10.00 18.63 6.64
CA ARG A 236 10.25 20.05 6.27
C ARG A 236 9.19 20.67 5.35
N ARG A 237 8.25 19.87 4.86
CA ARG A 237 7.35 20.27 3.77
C ARG A 237 5.95 20.58 4.31
N ALA A 238 5.19 21.29 3.48
CA ALA A 238 3.81 21.63 3.81
C ALA A 238 2.82 20.59 3.26
N GLU A 239 3.24 19.80 2.26
CA GLU A 239 2.45 18.73 1.68
C GLU A 239 2.33 17.55 2.67
N PRO A 240 1.12 17.15 3.08
CA PRO A 240 0.91 16.05 4.03
C PRO A 240 1.17 14.67 3.42
N ILE A 241 1.53 14.61 2.13
CA ILE A 241 1.81 13.37 1.40
C ILE A 241 3.12 13.53 0.60
N THR A 242 4.05 12.62 0.84
CA THR A 242 5.17 12.36 -0.08
C THR A 242 5.02 10.97 -0.69
N VAL A 243 5.02 10.88 -2.02
CA VAL A 243 5.03 9.61 -2.76
C VAL A 243 6.42 9.34 -3.30
N GLU A 244 6.98 8.18 -2.98
CA GLU A 244 8.22 7.73 -3.59
C GLU A 244 7.94 7.15 -4.98
N VAL A 245 8.63 7.68 -5.98
CA VAL A 245 8.61 7.20 -7.36
C VAL A 245 10.01 6.77 -7.79
N VAL A 246 10.08 5.83 -8.71
CA VAL A 246 11.35 5.38 -9.31
C VAL A 246 11.32 5.54 -10.81
N ASP A 247 12.47 5.40 -11.46
CA ASP A 247 12.55 5.29 -12.92
C ASP A 247 11.63 4.15 -13.39
N LYS A 248 10.78 4.43 -14.37
CA LYS A 248 9.92 3.40 -14.94
C LYS A 248 10.78 2.45 -15.76
N ALA A 249 10.69 1.15 -15.46
CA ALA A 249 11.36 0.12 -16.25
C ALA A 249 10.37 -0.54 -17.24
N PRO A 250 10.87 -1.11 -18.35
CA PRO A 250 10.03 -1.89 -19.25
C PRO A 250 9.28 -2.99 -18.50
N GLY A 251 7.96 -3.06 -18.70
CA GLY A 251 7.11 -4.08 -18.09
C GLY A 251 6.56 -3.73 -16.71
N ASP A 252 6.91 -2.58 -16.12
CA ASP A 252 6.27 -2.09 -14.90
C ASP A 252 4.76 -1.92 -15.11
N ARG A 253 3.97 -2.57 -14.24
CA ARG A 253 2.50 -2.49 -14.22
C ARG A 253 2.03 -2.03 -12.85
N GLY A 254 1.26 -0.94 -12.85
CA GLY A 254 0.70 -0.31 -11.65
C GLY A 254 0.49 1.19 -11.88
N GLY A 255 0.46 1.95 -10.78
CA GLY A 255 0.28 3.39 -10.81
C GLY A 255 1.45 4.17 -11.38
N ILE A 256 1.14 5.26 -12.07
CA ILE A 256 2.09 6.26 -12.55
C ILE A 256 1.61 7.66 -12.15
N PRO A 257 2.50 8.61 -11.82
CA PRO A 257 2.11 10.00 -11.63
C PRO A 257 1.76 10.63 -12.99
N LEU A 258 0.61 11.29 -13.06
CA LEU A 258 0.13 12.02 -14.23
C LEU A 258 -0.53 13.33 -13.81
N ARG A 259 -0.47 14.32 -14.71
CA ARG A 259 -1.34 15.50 -14.61
C ARG A 259 -2.67 15.16 -15.24
N VAL A 260 -3.73 15.20 -14.43
CA VAL A 260 -5.12 15.08 -14.87
C VAL A 260 -5.76 16.44 -14.68
N ASP A 261 -6.13 17.09 -15.78
CA ASP A 261 -6.68 18.45 -15.80
C ASP A 261 -5.84 19.47 -14.99
N GLY A 262 -4.52 19.35 -15.12
CA GLY A 262 -3.56 20.23 -14.44
C GLY A 262 -3.19 19.81 -13.02
N HIS A 263 -3.86 18.83 -12.41
CA HIS A 263 -3.52 18.32 -11.07
C HIS A 263 -2.66 17.06 -11.15
N LEU A 264 -1.50 17.09 -10.50
CA LEU A 264 -0.57 15.95 -10.47
C LEU A 264 -1.02 14.92 -9.42
N GLN A 265 -1.24 13.68 -9.84
CA GLN A 265 -1.75 12.60 -9.01
C GLN A 265 -1.29 11.22 -9.51
N VAL A 266 -1.37 10.21 -8.65
CA VAL A 266 -1.17 8.81 -9.03
C VAL A 266 -2.39 8.28 -9.77
N VAL A 267 -2.16 7.67 -10.93
CA VAL A 267 -3.18 7.04 -11.77
C VAL A 267 -2.81 5.59 -12.04
N GLU A 268 -3.69 4.66 -11.68
CA GLU A 268 -3.52 3.23 -12.00
C GLU A 268 -3.70 2.94 -13.48
N ALA A 269 -2.94 1.98 -14.01
CA ALA A 269 -2.91 1.66 -15.44
C ALA A 269 -4.30 1.33 -16.03
N PHE A 270 -5.18 0.66 -15.27
CA PHE A 270 -6.53 0.32 -15.76
C PHE A 270 -7.46 1.54 -15.90
N ARG A 271 -7.07 2.69 -15.36
CA ARG A 271 -7.80 3.95 -15.50
C ARG A 271 -7.34 4.75 -16.73
N LEU A 272 -6.28 4.33 -17.41
CA LEU A 272 -5.76 5.05 -18.57
C LEU A 272 -6.62 4.75 -19.81
N PRO A 273 -6.85 5.75 -20.68
CA PRO A 273 -7.35 5.51 -22.03
C PRO A 273 -6.47 4.50 -22.77
N ALA A 274 -7.08 3.69 -23.63
CA ALA A 274 -6.36 2.61 -24.33
C ALA A 274 -5.27 3.12 -25.29
N ASP A 275 -5.39 4.37 -25.74
CA ASP A 275 -4.45 5.06 -26.62
C ASP A 275 -3.41 5.89 -25.86
N PHE A 276 -3.46 5.93 -24.52
CA PHE A 276 -2.46 6.62 -23.73
C PHE A 276 -1.15 5.83 -23.66
N ASP A 277 -0.07 6.43 -24.15
CA ASP A 277 1.28 5.87 -24.04
C ASP A 277 1.80 6.04 -22.61
N GLN A 278 1.53 5.03 -21.78
CA GLN A 278 2.04 4.98 -20.41
C GLN A 278 3.55 4.77 -20.33
N ASP A 279 4.20 4.24 -21.36
CA ASP A 279 5.63 3.91 -21.34
C ASP A 279 6.48 5.16 -21.59
N ALA A 280 5.90 6.22 -22.16
CA ALA A 280 6.51 7.53 -22.24
C ALA A 280 6.62 8.25 -20.88
N VAL A 281 5.94 7.76 -19.83
CA VAL A 281 6.02 8.36 -18.49
C VAL A 281 7.30 7.87 -17.79
N PRO A 282 8.22 8.78 -17.39
CA PRO A 282 9.58 8.39 -17.00
C PRO A 282 9.66 7.77 -15.60
N VAL A 283 8.59 7.85 -14.81
CA VAL A 283 8.57 7.45 -13.41
C VAL A 283 7.38 6.56 -13.07
N PHE A 284 7.56 5.72 -12.06
CA PHE A 284 6.61 4.70 -11.61
C PHE A 284 6.35 4.81 -10.11
N ASN A 285 5.10 4.65 -9.69
CA ASN A 285 4.72 4.68 -8.27
C ASN A 285 5.21 3.41 -7.55
N THR A 286 5.98 3.57 -6.48
CA THR A 286 6.46 2.44 -5.67
C THR A 286 5.41 1.88 -4.71
N ASN A 287 4.29 2.59 -4.55
CA ASN A 287 3.32 2.42 -3.48
C ASN A 287 3.92 2.59 -2.07
N THR A 288 4.91 3.48 -1.95
CA THR A 288 5.50 3.91 -0.68
C THR A 288 5.15 5.38 -0.44
N PHE A 289 4.46 5.64 0.66
CA PHE A 289 3.92 6.94 0.99
C PHE A 289 4.38 7.36 2.39
N TRP A 290 4.86 8.58 2.52
CA TRP A 290 4.97 9.26 3.80
C TRP A 290 3.71 10.11 3.96
N LEU A 291 2.93 9.81 4.99
CA LEU A 291 1.61 10.37 5.20
C LEU A 291 1.55 11.00 6.59
N ASP A 292 1.33 12.30 6.65
CA ASP A 292 0.99 12.94 7.90
C ASP A 292 -0.41 12.52 8.36
N ILE A 293 -0.65 12.60 9.67
CA ILE A 293 -1.90 12.19 10.27
C ILE A 293 -3.09 12.96 9.67
N ASP A 294 -2.89 14.21 9.28
CA ASP A 294 -3.88 15.06 8.61
C ASP A 294 -4.38 14.43 7.30
N ALA A 295 -3.53 13.69 6.56
CA ALA A 295 -3.94 12.96 5.36
C ALA A 295 -4.88 11.80 5.69
N PHE A 296 -4.71 11.18 6.85
CA PHE A 296 -5.63 10.17 7.37
C PHE A 296 -6.84 10.75 8.09
N GLU A 297 -6.88 12.03 8.44
CA GLU A 297 -8.06 12.67 9.03
C GLU A 297 -8.93 13.38 7.99
N ALA A 298 -8.37 13.65 6.81
CA ALA A 298 -9.10 14.20 5.69
C ALA A 298 -10.32 13.32 5.32
N ASN A 299 -11.51 13.92 5.30
CA ASN A 299 -12.75 13.26 4.94
C ASN A 299 -12.85 13.06 3.42
N VAL A 300 -11.94 12.26 2.86
CA VAL A 300 -11.87 11.92 1.44
C VAL A 300 -12.59 10.60 1.21
N GLU A 301 -13.64 10.67 0.40
CA GLU A 301 -14.33 9.49 -0.13
C GLU A 301 -13.62 9.01 -1.40
N LEU A 302 -12.86 7.91 -1.29
CA LEU A 302 -12.19 7.31 -2.44
C LEU A 302 -13.19 6.58 -3.35
N THR A 303 -12.92 6.60 -4.65
CA THR A 303 -13.74 5.95 -5.66
C THR A 303 -13.66 4.43 -5.54
N TRP A 304 -14.81 3.78 -5.63
CA TRP A 304 -14.89 2.34 -5.81
C TRP A 304 -14.73 1.99 -7.28
N PHE A 305 -13.59 1.43 -7.68
CA PHE A 305 -13.30 1.02 -9.06
C PHE A 305 -13.74 -0.42 -9.30
N ALA A 306 -14.52 -0.66 -10.36
CA ALA A 306 -14.83 -2.03 -10.79
C ALA A 306 -13.62 -2.64 -11.50
N VAL A 307 -13.14 -3.78 -11.02
CA VAL A 307 -12.01 -4.51 -11.58
C VAL A 307 -12.43 -5.94 -11.87
N GLN A 308 -12.17 -6.40 -13.09
CA GLN A 308 -12.37 -7.80 -13.46
C GLN A 308 -11.13 -8.63 -13.09
N LYS A 309 -11.34 -9.78 -12.45
CA LYS A 309 -10.32 -10.77 -12.11
C LYS A 309 -10.76 -12.14 -12.63
N ASP A 310 -9.79 -13.02 -12.83
CA ASP A 310 -10.04 -14.45 -12.95
C ASP A 310 -10.11 -15.06 -11.54
N VAL A 311 -11.23 -15.73 -11.24
CA VAL A 311 -11.43 -16.46 -9.99
C VAL A 311 -11.93 -17.84 -10.37
N GLU A 312 -11.15 -18.87 -10.06
CA GLU A 312 -11.45 -20.27 -10.42
C GLU A 312 -11.71 -20.45 -11.93
N GLY A 313 -10.96 -19.75 -12.80
CA GLY A 313 -11.12 -19.82 -14.25
C GLY A 313 -12.36 -19.12 -14.80
N ARG A 314 -13.07 -18.34 -13.96
CA ARG A 314 -14.27 -17.60 -14.34
C ARG A 314 -14.08 -16.10 -14.09
N PRO A 315 -14.64 -15.24 -14.95
CA PRO A 315 -14.59 -13.81 -14.73
C PRO A 315 -15.42 -13.42 -13.50
N ALA A 316 -14.79 -12.70 -12.59
CA ALA A 316 -15.43 -12.10 -11.43
C ALA A 316 -15.12 -10.60 -11.39
N VAL A 317 -16.08 -9.81 -10.94
CA VAL A 317 -15.94 -8.37 -10.68
C VAL A 317 -15.82 -8.15 -9.19
N GLN A 318 -14.85 -7.31 -8.83
CA GLN A 318 -14.61 -6.81 -7.49
C GLN A 318 -14.53 -5.29 -7.54
N PHE A 319 -14.95 -4.61 -6.49
CA PHE A 319 -14.83 -3.17 -6.33
C PHE A 319 -13.66 -2.83 -5.39
N GLU A 320 -12.66 -2.13 -5.89
CA GLU A 320 -11.45 -1.78 -5.13
C GLU A 320 -11.34 -0.26 -4.96
N ARG A 321 -10.78 0.16 -3.83
CA ARG A 321 -10.31 1.52 -3.57
C ARG A 321 -8.80 1.55 -3.59
N LEU A 322 -8.25 2.68 -4.03
CA LEU A 322 -6.82 2.83 -4.28
C LEU A 322 -6.27 3.97 -3.42
N ILE A 323 -5.31 3.67 -2.55
CA ILE A 323 -4.67 4.70 -1.69
C ILE A 323 -4.04 5.83 -2.51
N GLY A 324 -3.54 5.52 -3.72
CA GLY A 324 -2.96 6.52 -4.61
C GLY A 324 -3.95 7.61 -5.05
N GLU A 325 -5.26 7.33 -5.04
CA GLU A 325 -6.28 8.34 -5.34
C GLU A 325 -6.29 9.47 -4.29
N LEU A 326 -5.78 9.26 -3.08
CA LEU A 326 -5.63 10.32 -2.09
C LEU A 326 -4.83 11.52 -2.64
N THR A 327 -3.89 11.28 -3.55
CA THR A 327 -3.09 12.31 -4.22
C THR A 327 -3.90 13.19 -5.18
N ALA A 328 -5.10 12.75 -5.59
CA ALA A 328 -6.04 13.55 -6.35
C ALA A 328 -6.80 14.58 -5.47
N HIS A 329 -6.82 14.35 -4.16
CA HIS A 329 -7.61 15.12 -3.20
C HIS A 329 -6.77 16.00 -2.28
N LEU A 330 -5.51 15.63 -2.05
CA LEU A 330 -4.64 16.30 -1.08
C LEU A 330 -3.34 16.78 -1.73
N PRO A 331 -2.76 17.90 -1.24
CA PRO A 331 -1.45 18.35 -1.68
C PRO A 331 -0.43 17.24 -1.52
N THR A 332 0.29 16.94 -2.60
CA THR A 332 1.17 15.78 -2.68
C THR A 332 2.47 16.17 -3.36
N ARG A 333 3.59 15.74 -2.77
CA ARG A 333 4.91 15.81 -3.38
C ARG A 333 5.34 14.44 -3.89
N PHE A 334 5.99 14.42 -5.05
CA PHE A 334 6.59 13.21 -5.61
C PHE A 334 8.12 13.30 -5.51
N VAL A 335 8.74 12.25 -4.98
CA VAL A 335 10.20 12.19 -4.80
C VAL A 335 10.74 10.99 -5.57
N ARG A 336 11.62 11.27 -6.53
CA ARG A 336 12.37 10.26 -7.28
C ARG A 336 13.45 9.66 -6.38
N VAL A 337 13.29 8.39 -6.07
CA VAL A 337 14.24 7.59 -5.28
C VAL A 337 14.99 6.60 -6.18
N PRO A 338 16.16 6.09 -5.75
CA PRO A 338 16.91 5.14 -6.56
C PRO A 338 16.13 3.83 -6.77
N ARG A 339 16.04 3.40 -8.03
CA ARG A 339 15.50 2.07 -8.39
C ARG A 339 16.51 0.96 -8.16
N GLU A 340 17.79 1.24 -8.39
CA GLU A 340 18.86 0.24 -8.44
C GLU A 340 20.00 0.57 -7.48
N GLY A 341 20.90 -0.40 -7.34
CA GLY A 341 22.07 -0.30 -6.48
C GLY A 341 21.75 -0.47 -4.99
N ALA A 342 22.75 -0.20 -4.15
CA ALA A 342 22.66 -0.40 -2.70
C ALA A 342 21.69 0.56 -1.98
N ARG A 343 21.25 1.63 -2.65
CA ARG A 343 20.23 2.57 -2.15
C ARG A 343 18.87 2.38 -2.83
N SER A 344 18.68 1.25 -3.51
CA SER A 344 17.40 0.92 -4.13
C SER A 344 16.30 0.95 -3.08
N ARG A 345 15.16 1.54 -3.43
CA ARG A 345 13.96 1.58 -2.57
C ARG A 345 12.77 0.81 -3.15
N PHE A 346 12.98 0.15 -4.29
CA PHE A 346 11.90 -0.51 -5.02
C PHE A 346 12.37 -1.77 -5.74
N ILE A 347 12.04 -2.92 -5.15
CA ILE A 347 12.14 -4.23 -5.80
C ILE A 347 10.90 -5.04 -5.42
N PRO A 348 9.78 -4.89 -6.14
CA PRO A 348 8.56 -5.63 -5.84
C PRO A 348 8.69 -7.09 -6.26
N VAL A 349 8.30 -8.02 -5.39
CA VAL A 349 8.36 -9.47 -5.68
C VAL A 349 6.96 -10.04 -5.87
N LYS A 350 6.56 -10.25 -7.13
CA LYS A 350 5.23 -10.75 -7.48
C LYS A 350 5.22 -12.27 -7.67
N THR A 351 6.30 -12.85 -8.20
CA THR A 351 6.46 -14.31 -8.44
C THR A 351 7.72 -14.89 -7.77
N PRO A 352 7.84 -16.22 -7.66
CA PRO A 352 9.07 -16.86 -7.21
C PRO A 352 10.29 -16.51 -8.07
N GLU A 353 10.12 -16.41 -9.39
CA GLU A 353 11.19 -16.03 -10.31
C GLU A 353 11.66 -14.59 -10.07
N ASP A 354 10.73 -13.66 -9.80
CA ASP A 354 11.07 -12.29 -9.40
C ASP A 354 11.92 -12.30 -8.13
N LEU A 355 11.58 -13.17 -7.15
CA LEU A 355 12.30 -13.28 -5.90
C LEU A 355 13.74 -13.72 -6.13
N ASP A 356 13.94 -14.78 -6.91
CA ASP A 356 15.27 -15.33 -7.17
C ASP A 356 16.15 -14.33 -7.91
N ALA A 357 15.59 -13.57 -8.86
CA ALA A 357 16.28 -12.46 -9.52
C ALA A 357 16.61 -11.31 -8.54
N ALA A 358 15.71 -11.03 -7.58
CA ALA A 358 15.86 -9.94 -6.61
C ALA A 358 16.84 -10.25 -5.47
N ARG A 359 17.05 -11.52 -5.09
CA ARG A 359 17.82 -11.92 -3.88
C ARG A 359 19.17 -11.23 -3.74
N ALA A 360 19.96 -11.17 -4.81
CA ALA A 360 21.28 -10.54 -4.76
C ALA A 360 21.21 -9.03 -4.53
N ALA A 361 20.22 -8.35 -5.13
CA ALA A 361 20.00 -6.93 -4.92
C ALA A 361 19.45 -6.66 -3.50
N LEU A 362 18.48 -7.46 -3.05
CA LEU A 362 17.96 -7.41 -1.67
C LEU A 362 19.08 -7.58 -0.65
N ARG A 363 19.96 -8.59 -0.81
CA ARG A 363 21.08 -8.83 0.10
C ARG A 363 22.04 -7.62 0.15
N ARG A 364 22.40 -7.05 -1.01
CA ARG A 364 23.30 -5.89 -1.08
C ARG A 364 22.70 -4.65 -0.40
N ALA A 365 21.42 -4.37 -0.66
CA ALA A 365 20.73 -3.27 0.00
C ALA A 365 20.64 -3.51 1.52
N TRP A 366 20.34 -4.73 1.93
CA TRP A 366 20.18 -5.10 3.34
C TRP A 366 21.50 -5.07 4.15
N GLN A 367 22.61 -5.52 3.57
CA GLN A 367 23.94 -5.50 4.21
C GLN A 367 24.50 -4.09 4.36
N ARG A 368 24.17 -3.17 3.45
CA ARG A 368 24.53 -1.75 3.62
C ARG A 368 23.86 -1.17 4.87
N GLU A 369 22.63 -1.58 5.16
CA GLU A 369 21.95 -1.16 6.39
C GLU A 369 22.51 -1.82 7.67
N GLU A 370 23.47 -2.75 7.55
CA GLU A 370 24.22 -3.30 8.70
C GLU A 370 25.60 -2.66 8.91
N ALA A 371 26.18 -2.08 7.85
CA ALA A 371 27.40 -1.28 7.89
C ALA A 371 27.11 0.14 8.35
#